data_AF-A0A8R1ITT6-F1
#
_entry.id   AF-A0A8R1ITT6-F1
#
_cell.length_a   1.000
_cell.length_b   1.000
_cell.length_c   1.000
_cell.angle_alpha   90.00
_cell.angle_beta   90.00
_cell.angle_gamma   90.00
#
_symmetry.space_group_name_H-M   'P 1'
#
loop_
_entity.id
_entity.type
_entity.pdbx_description
1 polymer ?
#
loop_
_entity_poly.entity_id
_entity_poly.type
_entity_poly.pdbx_seq_one_letter_code
_entity_poly.pdbx_strand_id
1 'polypeptide(L)'
;MHIRDEHGRVIEKNVEIYLTGDYMFLCECLGHGGPGTKEPCIFCYQEKRGNSSHLTLGELNMGSTPRARTVGSYARDARREEFSVVAGEEVLFRNIPITKIIPPSLHIVMGVFDKYVIHPLFQYALRLDCLTEEEFMACSSTTESKKKLIEGLKQKYQEHENYLTLIEKEEDDVKNIKRAWDMKADSNSADEDHDYAYCGALHCIITCMQRSGYKNDIDLCKCSQCEQKMHMECCGIITVEQRAADEHFPERTICYSCRNLSSVPQILNEVATYVKEIRQICSQTEETVAQLSKSLQNATDKEAERPVTQALERVLYHDLKTIRKSYHGGRFNGNDTKKLLSSESIGKIVAVFPPCEKTNEMRDIMESLGVIMSFSAARILDEGEIERFSLEVINLAYLLKSRYPNETVSPKLHVLLNHVTPYIERFKSWGITSEQSIEHLHSVFSRLERETLTIKDPILRYRIILRHLTIRNFVHDTAHKL
;
A
#
# COMPACT_ATOMS: atom_id res chain seq x y z
N MET A 1 44.91 28.06 7.02
CA MET A 1 44.79 28.37 8.46
C MET A 1 46.13 28.09 9.11
N HIS A 2 46.69 29.05 9.85
CA HIS A 2 47.92 28.86 10.59
C HIS A 2 47.61 28.24 11.95
N ILE A 3 48.11 27.04 12.20
CA ILE A 3 47.94 26.32 13.46
C ILE A 3 49.31 26.12 14.07
N ARG A 4 49.46 26.25 15.38
CA ARG A 4 50.71 25.90 16.07
C ARG A 4 50.68 24.42 16.42
N ASP A 5 51.77 23.71 16.12
CA ASP A 5 51.95 22.34 16.61
C ASP A 5 52.33 22.32 18.10
N GLU A 6 52.50 21.12 18.64
CA GLU A 6 52.94 20.87 20.02
C GLU A 6 54.33 21.46 20.36
N HIS A 7 55.12 21.83 19.34
CA HIS A 7 56.43 22.48 19.46
C HIS A 7 56.37 23.99 19.17
N GLY A 8 55.17 24.56 19.02
CA GLY A 8 54.95 25.98 18.75
C GLY A 8 55.27 26.42 17.31
N ARG A 9 55.56 25.49 16.39
CA ARG A 9 55.82 25.79 14.98
C ARG A 9 54.52 26.10 14.28
N VAL A 10 54.52 27.16 13.48
CA VAL A 10 53.36 27.53 12.66
C VAL A 10 53.29 26.59 11.46
N ILE A 11 52.31 25.70 11.48
CA ILE A 11 51.95 24.83 10.36
C ILE A 11 50.83 25.51 9.58
N GLU A 12 51.02 25.61 8.28
CA GLU A 12 49.95 25.98 7.36
C GLU A 12 49.13 24.75 7.02
N LYS A 13 47.84 24.75 7.40
CA LYS A 13 46.89 23.73 6.95
C LYS A 13 45.89 24.33 5.97
N ASN A 14 45.66 23.60 4.89
CA ASN A 14 44.54 23.82 4.00
C ASN A 14 43.26 23.41 4.73
N VAL A 15 42.35 24.36 4.93
CA VAL A 15 41.05 24.10 5.53
C VAL A 15 40.04 24.02 4.40
N GLU A 16 39.36 22.89 4.31
CA GLU A 16 38.25 22.72 3.39
C GLU A 16 36.93 22.79 4.15
N ILE A 17 35.98 23.54 3.60
CA ILE A 17 34.66 23.71 4.18
C ILE A 17 33.65 22.93 3.35
N TYR A 18 32.80 22.18 4.05
CA TYR A 18 31.71 21.39 3.49
C TYR A 18 30.39 21.82 4.11
N LEU A 19 29.29 21.67 3.37
CA LEU A 19 27.94 21.97 3.84
C LEU A 19 27.17 20.66 4.02
N THR A 20 26.53 20.50 5.18
CA THR A 20 25.69 19.34 5.51
C THR A 20 24.50 19.78 6.35
N GLY A 21 23.50 18.94 6.45
CA GLY A 21 22.24 19.19 7.14
C GLY A 21 21.10 18.54 6.39
N ASP A 22 19.90 18.61 6.97
CA ASP A 22 18.74 17.95 6.38
C ASP A 22 18.43 18.49 4.97
N TYR A 23 17.71 17.70 4.18
CA TYR A 23 17.48 18.04 2.78
C TYR A 23 16.76 19.38 2.59
N MET A 24 15.88 19.78 3.52
CA MET A 24 15.15 21.04 3.44
C MET A 24 16.07 22.21 3.78
N PHE A 25 16.86 22.08 4.85
CA PHE A 25 17.90 23.04 5.20
C PHE A 25 18.88 23.28 4.05
N LEU A 26 19.29 22.23 3.35
CA LEU A 26 20.13 22.35 2.15
C LEU A 26 19.42 23.06 1.01
N CYS A 27 18.10 22.86 0.83
CA CYS A 27 17.31 23.61 -0.16
C CYS A 27 17.31 25.10 0.17
N GLU A 28 17.05 25.46 1.43
CA GLU A 28 17.03 26.86 1.89
C GLU A 28 18.39 27.54 1.71
N CYS A 29 19.50 26.86 2.06
CA CYS A 29 20.86 27.39 1.85
C CYS A 29 21.18 27.71 0.38
N LEU A 30 20.46 27.09 -0.55
CA LEU A 30 20.67 27.22 -1.99
C LEU A 30 19.63 28.11 -2.68
N GLY A 31 18.60 28.59 -1.97
CA GLY A 31 17.46 29.27 -2.58
C GLY A 31 16.60 28.34 -3.46
N HIS A 32 16.62 27.03 -3.18
CA HIS A 32 15.84 26.03 -3.91
C HIS A 32 14.44 25.93 -3.32
N GLY A 33 13.41 25.80 -4.16
CA GLY A 33 11.99 25.71 -3.74
C GLY A 33 11.60 24.41 -3.00
N GLY A 34 12.58 23.59 -2.59
CA GLY A 34 12.37 22.37 -1.83
C GLY A 34 12.11 21.09 -2.65
N PRO A 35 11.89 19.95 -1.97
CA PRO A 35 11.73 18.62 -2.57
C PRO A 35 10.36 18.39 -3.26
N GLY A 36 9.41 19.31 -3.09
CA GLY A 36 8.07 19.21 -3.68
C GLY A 36 7.96 19.74 -5.11
N THR A 37 9.00 20.39 -5.61
CA THR A 37 9.00 21.13 -6.89
C THR A 37 9.16 20.21 -8.11
N LYS A 38 9.12 20.81 -9.32
CA LYS A 38 9.25 20.09 -10.60
C LYS A 38 10.64 19.47 -10.77
N GLU A 39 11.69 20.15 -10.34
CA GLU A 39 13.08 19.68 -10.36
C GLU A 39 13.61 19.59 -8.93
N PRO A 40 13.27 18.54 -8.16
CA PRO A 40 13.47 18.52 -6.71
C PRO A 40 14.93 18.32 -6.28
N CYS A 41 15.84 17.96 -7.19
CA CYS A 41 17.22 17.63 -6.84
C CYS A 41 18.10 18.88 -6.73
N ILE A 42 18.75 19.05 -5.58
CA ILE A 42 19.69 20.16 -5.37
C ILE A 42 21.03 20.01 -6.11
N PHE A 43 21.35 18.79 -6.58
CA PHE A 43 22.61 18.46 -7.25
C PHE A 43 22.52 18.47 -8.78
N CYS A 44 21.34 18.24 -9.36
CA CYS A 44 21.15 18.15 -10.81
C CYS A 44 19.76 18.62 -11.26
N TYR A 45 19.53 18.69 -12.57
CA TYR A 45 18.24 19.10 -13.17
C TYR A 45 17.27 17.93 -13.39
N GLN A 46 17.26 16.90 -12.52
CA GLN A 46 16.30 15.80 -12.64
C GLN A 46 14.87 16.33 -12.48
N GLU A 47 14.02 16.10 -13.47
CA GLU A 47 12.59 16.37 -13.35
C GLU A 47 11.89 15.26 -12.57
N LYS A 48 10.88 15.64 -11.78
CA LYS A 48 9.96 14.73 -11.11
C LYS A 48 8.94 14.15 -12.09
N ARG A 49 8.77 14.70 -13.30
CA ARG A 49 7.77 14.23 -14.28
C ARG A 49 8.27 12.98 -15.02
N GLY A 50 7.38 12.01 -15.16
CA GLY A 50 7.52 10.82 -15.99
C GLY A 50 6.33 10.70 -16.95
N ASN A 51 6.08 9.51 -17.52
CA ASN A 51 4.90 9.33 -18.38
C ASN A 51 3.59 9.46 -17.57
N SER A 52 3.66 9.11 -16.28
CA SER A 52 2.52 9.03 -15.36
C SER A 52 2.37 10.27 -14.46
N SER A 53 2.70 11.47 -14.96
CA SER A 53 2.81 12.75 -14.20
C SER A 53 3.92 12.82 -13.13
N HIS A 54 4.39 11.67 -12.65
CA HIS A 54 5.56 11.50 -11.79
C HIS A 54 6.48 10.41 -12.35
N LEU A 55 7.79 10.56 -12.13
CA LEU A 55 8.81 9.57 -12.47
C LEU A 55 8.62 8.36 -11.56
N THR A 56 8.28 7.23 -12.17
CA THR A 56 8.11 5.96 -11.45
C THR A 56 9.39 5.14 -11.45
N LEU A 57 9.48 4.15 -10.56
CA LEU A 57 10.63 3.23 -10.52
C LEU A 57 10.75 2.40 -11.81
N GLY A 58 9.63 2.05 -12.46
CA GLY A 58 9.63 1.35 -13.74
C GLY A 58 10.27 2.18 -14.86
N GLU A 59 10.06 3.49 -14.82
CA GLU A 59 10.64 4.47 -15.76
C GLU A 59 12.09 4.86 -15.43
N LEU A 60 12.59 4.49 -14.25
CA LEU A 60 13.92 4.84 -13.80
C LEU A 60 14.98 4.30 -14.76
N ASN A 61 15.77 5.22 -15.34
CA ASN A 61 16.94 4.90 -16.15
C ASN A 61 18.19 4.92 -15.26
N MET A 62 18.82 3.76 -15.10
CA MET A 62 20.04 3.61 -14.31
C MET A 62 21.25 4.01 -15.16
N GLY A 63 22.05 4.97 -14.69
CA GLY A 63 23.30 5.38 -15.34
C GLY A 63 23.26 6.67 -16.16
N SER A 64 22.10 7.31 -16.30
CA SER A 64 22.01 8.67 -16.87
C SER A 64 21.91 9.70 -15.75
N THR A 65 23.03 10.29 -15.35
CA THR A 65 23.02 11.40 -14.39
C THR A 65 22.63 12.68 -15.15
N PRO A 66 21.56 13.37 -14.75
CA PRO A 66 21.21 14.66 -15.36
C PRO A 66 22.33 15.68 -15.14
N ARG A 67 22.32 16.74 -15.96
CA ARG A 67 23.29 17.85 -15.85
C ARG A 67 23.43 18.32 -14.40
N ALA A 68 24.66 18.48 -13.92
CA ALA A 68 24.92 18.94 -12.55
C ALA A 68 24.60 20.44 -12.38
N ARG A 69 24.17 20.81 -11.17
CA ARG A 69 24.02 22.20 -10.74
C ARG A 69 25.35 22.74 -10.20
N THR A 70 25.53 24.05 -10.33
CA THR A 70 26.68 24.78 -9.78
C THR A 70 26.19 26.04 -9.07
N VAL A 71 27.02 26.66 -8.24
CA VAL A 71 26.69 27.96 -7.61
C VAL A 71 26.31 29.00 -8.67
N GLY A 72 27.05 29.05 -9.78
CA GLY A 72 26.75 29.94 -10.91
C GLY A 72 25.46 29.58 -11.63
N SER A 73 25.09 28.29 -11.67
CA SER A 73 23.82 27.86 -12.26
C SER A 73 22.64 28.30 -11.40
N TYR A 74 22.71 28.11 -10.07
CA TYR A 74 21.69 28.62 -9.14
C TYR A 74 21.49 30.13 -9.27
N ALA A 75 22.57 30.91 -9.32
CA ALA A 75 22.48 32.36 -9.51
C ALA A 75 21.81 32.76 -10.84
N ARG A 76 22.00 31.97 -11.90
CA ARG A 76 21.33 32.20 -13.19
C ARG A 76 19.85 31.83 -13.12
N ASP A 77 19.54 30.68 -12.52
CA ASP A 77 18.20 30.14 -12.47
C ASP A 77 17.30 30.99 -11.54
N ALA A 78 17.85 31.53 -10.44
CA ALA A 78 17.17 32.49 -9.55
C ALA A 78 16.79 33.81 -10.23
N ARG A 79 17.55 34.26 -11.24
CA ARG A 79 17.20 35.47 -12.02
C ARG A 79 16.02 35.25 -12.97
N ARG A 80 15.73 33.99 -13.31
CA ARG A 80 14.71 33.62 -14.30
C ARG A 80 13.53 32.88 -13.67
N GLU A 81 13.61 32.55 -12.39
CA GLU A 81 12.64 31.69 -11.70
C GLU A 81 12.49 30.32 -12.42
N GLU A 82 13.62 29.75 -12.84
CA GLU A 82 13.66 28.49 -13.58
C GLU A 82 14.13 27.33 -12.71
N PHE A 83 13.82 26.11 -13.15
CA PHE A 83 14.34 24.86 -12.58
C PHE A 83 14.20 24.76 -11.06
N SER A 84 13.05 25.20 -10.55
CA SER A 84 12.70 25.14 -9.13
C SER A 84 13.57 26.00 -8.19
N VAL A 85 14.27 27.01 -8.72
CA VAL A 85 15.01 27.99 -7.92
C VAL A 85 14.12 29.22 -7.69
N VAL A 86 14.06 29.69 -6.45
CA VAL A 86 13.19 30.80 -6.04
C VAL A 86 13.72 32.13 -6.60
N ALA A 87 12.82 32.97 -7.13
CA ALA A 87 13.18 34.23 -7.74
C ALA A 87 13.90 35.16 -6.76
N GLY A 88 15.06 35.68 -7.17
CA GLY A 88 15.83 36.66 -6.39
C GLY A 88 16.62 36.09 -5.20
N GLU A 89 16.48 34.80 -4.88
CA GLU A 89 17.27 34.16 -3.83
C GLU A 89 18.73 33.97 -4.24
N GLU A 90 19.61 33.97 -3.24
CA GLU A 90 21.04 33.76 -3.44
C GLU A 90 21.54 32.58 -2.60
N VAL A 91 22.52 31.85 -3.14
CA VAL A 91 23.20 30.80 -2.37
C VAL A 91 23.89 31.43 -1.17
N LEU A 92 23.50 30.99 0.03
CA LEU A 92 23.99 31.54 1.30
C LEU A 92 25.51 31.36 1.43
N PHE A 93 26.03 30.20 1.05
CA PHE A 93 27.45 29.84 1.16
C PHE A 93 28.13 29.80 -0.22
N ARG A 94 28.25 30.94 -0.91
CA ARG A 94 28.77 31.05 -2.29
C ARG A 94 30.16 30.44 -2.52
N ASN A 95 30.99 30.39 -1.48
CA ASN A 95 32.35 29.86 -1.55
C ASN A 95 32.42 28.33 -1.41
N ILE A 96 31.30 27.66 -1.09
CA ILE A 96 31.21 26.21 -1.03
C ILE A 96 30.64 25.73 -2.38
N PRO A 97 31.43 25.03 -3.21
CA PRO A 97 30.90 24.48 -4.45
C PRO A 97 29.85 23.40 -4.14
N ILE A 98 28.87 23.22 -5.04
CA ILE A 98 27.80 22.21 -4.89
C ILE A 98 28.38 20.79 -4.69
N THR A 99 29.54 20.51 -5.26
CA THR A 99 30.26 19.23 -5.09
C THR A 99 30.80 19.00 -3.68
N LYS A 100 30.85 20.02 -2.81
CA LYS A 100 31.21 19.93 -1.39
C LYS A 100 29.98 20.02 -0.47
N ILE A 101 28.78 19.90 -1.04
CA ILE A 101 27.56 19.66 -0.28
C ILE A 101 27.43 18.16 -0.07
N ILE A 102 27.21 17.77 1.17
CA ILE A 102 27.27 16.39 1.62
C ILE A 102 25.88 15.79 1.45
N PRO A 103 25.71 14.72 0.65
CA PRO A 103 24.44 14.02 0.58
C PRO A 103 24.03 13.54 1.98
N PRO A 104 22.86 13.96 2.51
CA PRO A 104 22.52 13.78 3.91
C PRO A 104 22.28 12.31 4.25
N SER A 105 23.32 11.63 4.75
CA SER A 105 23.38 10.16 4.81
C SER A 105 22.24 9.56 5.61
N LEU A 106 22.00 10.10 6.79
CA LEU A 106 20.96 9.64 7.70
C LEU A 106 19.57 9.88 7.13
N HIS A 107 19.30 11.11 6.70
CA HIS A 107 17.98 11.48 6.19
C HIS A 107 17.63 10.80 4.88
N ILE A 108 18.62 10.50 4.01
CA ILE A 108 18.42 9.72 2.79
C ILE A 108 17.92 8.33 3.16
N VAL A 109 18.68 7.59 3.98
CA VAL A 109 18.32 6.21 4.37
C VAL A 109 16.97 6.17 5.08
N MET A 110 16.73 7.09 6.03
CA MET A 110 15.44 7.20 6.72
C MET A 110 14.28 7.42 5.74
N GLY A 111 14.45 8.29 4.74
CA GLY A 111 13.38 8.57 3.77
C GLY A 111 13.13 7.42 2.79
N VAL A 112 14.17 6.69 2.41
CA VAL A 112 14.05 5.49 1.57
C VAL A 112 13.39 4.36 2.38
N PHE A 113 13.82 4.15 3.62
CA PHE A 113 13.25 3.15 4.53
C PHE A 113 11.76 3.40 4.79
N ASP A 114 11.40 4.64 5.15
CA ASP A 114 10.02 5.01 5.44
C ASP A 114 9.10 4.72 4.23
N LYS A 115 9.48 5.21 3.05
CA LYS A 115 8.66 5.10 1.85
C LYS A 115 8.59 3.69 1.26
N TYR A 116 9.72 3.00 1.16
CA TYR A 116 9.81 1.75 0.39
C TYR A 116 9.89 0.49 1.26
N VAL A 117 9.93 0.64 2.59
CA VAL A 117 9.89 -0.49 3.51
C VAL A 117 8.72 -0.36 4.47
N ILE A 118 8.68 0.69 5.30
CA ILE A 118 7.67 0.81 6.36
C ILE A 118 6.26 0.94 5.79
N HIS A 119 6.04 1.85 4.84
CA HIS A 119 4.74 2.00 4.19
C HIS A 119 4.25 0.69 3.53
N PRO A 120 5.05 0.00 2.69
CA PRO A 120 4.68 -1.30 2.13
C PRO A 120 4.42 -2.41 3.17
N LEU A 121 5.18 -2.47 4.27
CA LEU A 121 4.95 -3.42 5.35
C LEU A 121 3.58 -3.21 6.00
N PHE A 122 3.23 -1.98 6.33
CA PHE A 122 1.92 -1.65 6.91
C PHE A 122 0.78 -1.87 5.91
N GLN A 123 0.96 -1.53 4.64
CA GLN A 123 -0.04 -1.82 3.59
C GLN A 123 -0.24 -3.33 3.44
N TYR A 124 0.82 -4.13 3.51
CA TYR A 124 0.70 -5.57 3.40
C TYR A 124 0.05 -6.21 4.63
N ALA A 125 0.40 -5.74 5.83
CA ALA A 125 -0.27 -6.16 7.07
C ALA A 125 -1.77 -5.87 7.02
N LEU A 126 -2.13 -4.63 6.66
CA LEU A 126 -3.52 -4.23 6.50
C LEU A 126 -4.25 -5.09 5.45
N ARG A 127 -3.57 -5.42 4.35
CA ARG A 127 -4.15 -6.28 3.32
C ARG A 127 -4.50 -7.67 3.85
N LEU A 128 -3.64 -8.26 4.67
CA LEU A 128 -3.90 -9.57 5.27
C LEU A 128 -5.02 -9.53 6.32
N ASP A 129 -5.24 -8.36 6.95
CA ASP A 129 -6.34 -8.15 7.90
C ASP A 129 -7.69 -7.85 7.22
N CYS A 130 -7.71 -7.48 5.94
CA CYS A 130 -8.94 -7.17 5.21
C CYS A 130 -9.55 -8.40 4.56
N LEU A 131 -10.88 -8.48 4.56
CA LEU A 131 -11.63 -9.56 3.95
C LEU A 131 -11.82 -9.36 2.45
N THR A 132 -11.89 -8.11 2.00
CA THR A 132 -12.15 -7.76 0.60
C THR A 132 -11.17 -6.71 0.09
N GLU A 133 -11.01 -6.64 -1.24
CA GLU A 133 -10.24 -5.59 -1.91
C GLU A 133 -10.82 -4.21 -1.57
N GLU A 134 -12.13 -4.09 -1.59
CA GLU A 134 -12.85 -2.86 -1.31
C GLU A 134 -12.61 -2.36 0.13
N GLU A 135 -12.61 -3.27 1.11
CA GLU A 135 -12.25 -2.93 2.49
C GLU A 135 -10.80 -2.41 2.57
N PHE A 136 -9.86 -3.10 1.93
CA PHE A 136 -8.46 -2.69 1.89
C PHE A 136 -8.29 -1.30 1.27
N MET A 137 -8.92 -1.05 0.12
CA MET A 137 -8.88 0.24 -0.55
C MET A 137 -9.49 1.35 0.30
N ALA A 138 -10.63 1.08 0.96
CA ALA A 138 -11.25 2.03 1.88
C ALA A 138 -10.32 2.36 3.06
N CYS A 139 -9.70 1.34 3.67
CA CYS A 139 -8.85 1.50 4.86
C CYS A 139 -7.48 2.12 4.58
N SER A 140 -6.93 1.91 3.39
CA SER A 140 -5.60 2.42 3.00
C SER A 140 -5.61 3.83 2.41
N SER A 141 -6.80 4.38 2.12
CA SER A 141 -6.96 5.67 1.44
C SER A 141 -7.09 6.87 2.39
N THR A 142 -6.96 8.07 1.82
CA THR A 142 -7.18 9.33 2.54
C THR A 142 -8.64 9.49 2.97
N THR A 143 -8.91 10.37 3.94
CA THR A 143 -10.26 10.53 4.52
C THR A 143 -11.35 10.87 3.48
N GLU A 144 -11.02 11.63 2.44
CA GLU A 144 -11.97 11.98 1.37
C GLU A 144 -12.28 10.79 0.47
N SER A 145 -11.24 10.13 -0.06
CA SER A 145 -11.39 8.92 -0.89
C SER A 145 -12.03 7.77 -0.11
N LYS A 146 -11.73 7.63 1.19
CA LYS A 146 -12.28 6.60 2.08
C LYS A 146 -13.79 6.64 2.12
N LYS A 147 -14.40 7.83 2.24
CA LYS A 147 -15.87 7.96 2.27
C LYS A 147 -16.52 7.45 1.00
N LYS A 148 -15.96 7.80 -0.16
CA LYS A 148 -16.46 7.35 -1.47
C LYS A 148 -16.34 5.84 -1.63
N LEU A 149 -15.23 5.26 -1.19
CA LEU A 149 -15.01 3.81 -1.25
C LEU A 149 -15.93 3.04 -0.31
N ILE A 150 -16.20 3.56 0.88
CA ILE A 150 -17.19 2.97 1.81
C ILE A 150 -18.59 2.99 1.20
N GLU A 151 -18.99 4.09 0.54
CA GLU A 151 -20.30 4.16 -0.12
C GLU A 151 -20.40 3.14 -1.27
N GLY A 152 -19.32 2.97 -2.06
CA GLY A 152 -19.26 1.94 -3.09
C GLY A 152 -19.37 0.52 -2.51
N LEU A 153 -18.69 0.24 -1.40
CA LEU A 153 -18.80 -1.05 -0.69
C LEU A 153 -20.21 -1.28 -0.16
N LYS A 154 -20.87 -0.25 0.37
CA LYS A 154 -22.25 -0.31 0.85
C LYS A 154 -23.23 -0.60 -0.30
N GLN A 155 -23.04 0.04 -1.46
CA GLN A 155 -23.86 -0.25 -2.64
C GLN A 155 -23.70 -1.71 -3.07
N LYS A 156 -22.46 -2.20 -3.16
CA LYS A 156 -22.16 -3.59 -3.53
C LYS A 156 -22.79 -4.58 -2.53
N TYR A 157 -22.71 -4.29 -1.23
CA TYR A 157 -23.38 -5.07 -0.20
C TYR A 157 -24.90 -5.14 -0.46
N GLN A 158 -25.55 -3.99 -0.70
CA GLN A 158 -27.00 -3.93 -0.94
C GLN A 158 -27.42 -4.71 -2.19
N GLU A 159 -26.63 -4.62 -3.27
CA GLU A 159 -26.88 -5.37 -4.51
C GLU A 159 -26.86 -6.89 -4.26
N HIS A 160 -25.86 -7.38 -3.52
CA HIS A 160 -25.77 -8.80 -3.18
C HIS A 160 -26.84 -9.26 -2.17
N GLU A 161 -27.21 -8.43 -1.20
CA GLU A 161 -28.28 -8.71 -0.24
C GLU A 161 -29.66 -8.83 -0.94
N ASN A 162 -29.93 -7.92 -1.88
CA ASN A 162 -31.14 -7.97 -2.70
C ASN A 162 -31.16 -9.24 -3.57
N TYR A 163 -30.02 -9.59 -4.18
CA TYR A 163 -29.89 -10.81 -4.98
C TYR A 163 -30.07 -12.08 -4.15
N LEU A 164 -29.52 -12.13 -2.94
CA LEU A 164 -29.73 -13.24 -2.00
C LEU A 164 -31.22 -13.44 -1.71
N THR A 165 -31.95 -12.36 -1.41
CA THR A 165 -33.39 -12.41 -1.15
C THR A 165 -34.17 -13.02 -2.32
N LEU A 166 -33.77 -12.73 -3.57
CA LEU A 166 -34.38 -13.30 -4.77
C LEU A 166 -34.08 -14.80 -4.91
N ILE A 167 -32.83 -15.21 -4.69
CA ILE A 167 -32.43 -16.63 -4.77
C ILE A 167 -33.07 -17.45 -3.65
N GLU A 168 -33.15 -16.93 -2.42
CA GLU A 168 -33.82 -17.62 -1.31
C GLU A 168 -35.28 -17.91 -1.63
N LYS A 169 -35.97 -16.95 -2.27
CA LYS A 169 -37.33 -17.13 -2.76
C LYS A 169 -37.38 -18.23 -3.83
N GLU A 170 -36.49 -18.18 -4.82
CA GLU A 170 -36.41 -19.20 -5.88
C GLU A 170 -36.09 -20.60 -5.32
N GLU A 171 -35.23 -20.69 -4.31
CA GLU A 171 -34.89 -21.96 -3.64
C GLU A 171 -36.14 -22.55 -2.95
N ASP A 172 -36.94 -21.73 -2.27
CA ASP A 172 -38.21 -22.18 -1.67
C ASP A 172 -39.20 -22.64 -2.74
N ASP A 173 -39.31 -21.88 -3.84
CA ASP A 173 -40.19 -22.21 -4.97
C ASP A 173 -39.83 -23.57 -5.60
N VAL A 174 -38.56 -23.80 -5.92
CA VAL A 174 -38.08 -25.07 -6.50
C VAL A 174 -38.22 -26.22 -5.50
N LYS A 175 -38.01 -25.99 -4.19
CA LYS A 175 -38.30 -27.00 -3.14
C LYS A 175 -39.78 -27.34 -3.08
N ASN A 176 -40.67 -26.36 -3.18
CA ASN A 176 -42.12 -26.57 -3.17
C ASN A 176 -42.59 -27.31 -4.44
N ILE A 177 -41.98 -27.04 -5.59
CA ILE A 177 -42.21 -27.81 -6.83
C ILE A 177 -41.74 -29.26 -6.67
N LYS A 178 -40.55 -29.48 -6.09
CA LYS A 178 -40.07 -30.85 -5.80
C LYS A 178 -41.04 -31.60 -4.88
N ARG A 179 -41.52 -30.96 -3.80
CA ARG A 179 -42.53 -31.55 -2.91
C ARG A 179 -43.81 -31.94 -3.65
N ALA A 180 -44.26 -31.12 -4.61
CA ALA A 180 -45.42 -31.44 -5.43
C ALA A 180 -45.19 -32.69 -6.29
N TRP A 181 -43.99 -32.83 -6.87
CA TRP A 181 -43.60 -34.05 -7.58
C TRP A 181 -43.45 -35.27 -6.66
N ASP A 182 -42.94 -35.10 -5.44
CA ASP A 182 -42.87 -36.18 -4.44
C ASP A 182 -44.29 -36.67 -4.09
N MET A 183 -45.23 -35.74 -3.82
CA MET A 183 -46.64 -36.07 -3.57
C MET A 183 -47.28 -36.83 -4.75
N LYS A 184 -46.94 -36.44 -6.00
CA LYS A 184 -47.41 -37.10 -7.22
C LYS A 184 -46.84 -38.52 -7.36
N ALA A 185 -45.63 -38.77 -6.87
CA ALA A 185 -45.03 -40.10 -6.86
C ALA A 185 -45.67 -41.01 -5.80
N ASP A 186 -46.05 -40.46 -4.65
CA ASP A 186 -46.66 -41.21 -3.53
C ASP A 186 -48.15 -41.53 -3.77
N SER A 187 -48.85 -40.73 -4.57
CA SER A 187 -50.21 -41.05 -5.01
C SER A 187 -50.21 -42.26 -5.95
N ASN A 188 -50.42 -43.45 -5.37
CA ASN A 188 -50.63 -44.73 -6.11
C ASN A 188 -51.91 -44.75 -6.97
N SER A 189 -52.69 -43.67 -7.00
CA SER A 189 -53.88 -43.56 -7.82
C SER A 189 -53.55 -42.94 -9.16
N ALA A 190 -53.87 -43.69 -10.22
CA ALA A 190 -54.22 -43.17 -11.53
C ALA A 190 -55.54 -42.36 -11.47
N ASP A 191 -55.79 -41.64 -10.37
CA ASP A 191 -56.93 -40.73 -10.28
C ASP A 191 -56.56 -39.49 -11.09
N GLU A 192 -57.33 -39.35 -12.16
CA GLU A 192 -57.35 -38.25 -13.10
C GLU A 192 -57.76 -36.95 -12.40
N ASP A 193 -56.88 -36.37 -11.59
CA ASP A 193 -56.91 -34.92 -11.30
C ASP A 193 -56.35 -34.18 -12.54
N HIS A 194 -56.96 -34.44 -13.69
CA HIS A 194 -56.82 -33.61 -14.86
C HIS A 194 -57.77 -32.44 -14.68
N ASP A 195 -57.22 -31.24 -14.50
CA ASP A 195 -57.94 -30.05 -14.92
C ASP A 195 -57.93 -30.04 -16.45
N TYR A 196 -58.76 -30.91 -17.05
CA TYR A 196 -58.78 -31.29 -18.47
C TYR A 196 -58.92 -30.11 -19.42
N ALA A 197 -59.31 -28.94 -18.90
CA ALA A 197 -59.53 -27.76 -19.71
C ALA A 197 -58.24 -27.02 -20.09
N TYR A 198 -57.11 -27.18 -19.37
CA TYR A 198 -55.98 -26.23 -19.52
C TYR A 198 -54.56 -26.80 -19.63
N CYS A 199 -54.24 -28.02 -19.15
CA CYS A 199 -52.85 -28.55 -19.17
C CYS A 199 -52.71 -29.91 -19.88
N GLY A 200 -52.01 -29.93 -21.02
CA GLY A 200 -51.72 -31.12 -21.83
C GLY A 200 -50.47 -31.91 -21.43
N ALA A 201 -50.05 -31.85 -20.16
CA ALA A 201 -48.89 -32.59 -19.66
C ALA A 201 -49.19 -34.04 -19.34
N LEU A 202 -48.25 -34.94 -19.65
CA LEU A 202 -48.36 -36.36 -19.32
C LEU A 202 -48.54 -36.58 -17.81
N HIS A 203 -47.85 -35.76 -17.00
CA HIS A 203 -48.03 -35.70 -15.55
C HIS A 203 -48.30 -34.25 -15.16
N CYS A 204 -49.50 -33.96 -14.67
CA CYS A 204 -49.85 -32.65 -14.11
C CYS A 204 -49.70 -32.66 -12.58
N ILE A 205 -49.10 -31.61 -12.02
CA ILE A 205 -48.86 -31.43 -10.59
C ILE A 205 -49.59 -30.23 -9.99
N ILE A 206 -50.52 -29.58 -10.70
CA ILE A 206 -51.18 -28.34 -10.23
C ILE A 206 -51.88 -28.51 -8.88
N THR A 207 -52.61 -29.61 -8.67
CA THR A 207 -53.30 -29.89 -7.40
C THR A 207 -52.33 -30.21 -6.28
N CYS A 208 -51.19 -30.86 -6.60
CA CYS A 208 -50.09 -31.09 -5.65
C CYS A 208 -49.39 -29.77 -5.29
N MET A 209 -49.20 -28.85 -6.25
CA MET A 209 -48.57 -27.54 -6.01
C MET A 209 -49.38 -26.66 -5.06
N GLN A 210 -50.72 -26.66 -5.19
CA GLN A 210 -51.61 -25.95 -4.25
C GLN A 210 -51.47 -26.48 -2.81
N ARG A 211 -51.04 -27.72 -2.63
CA ARG A 211 -50.83 -28.37 -1.32
C ARG A 211 -49.36 -28.36 -0.86
N SER A 212 -48.42 -28.11 -1.76
CA SER A 212 -46.98 -28.15 -1.48
C SER A 212 -46.44 -26.88 -0.80
N GLY A 213 -47.26 -25.83 -0.76
CA GLY A 213 -46.90 -24.52 -0.24
C GLY A 213 -46.41 -23.53 -1.30
N TYR A 214 -46.47 -23.89 -2.59
CA TYR A 214 -46.15 -23.00 -3.71
C TYR A 214 -47.18 -21.86 -3.79
N LYS A 215 -46.71 -20.61 -3.90
CA LYS A 215 -47.56 -19.41 -3.81
C LYS A 215 -47.52 -18.50 -5.03
N ASN A 216 -46.66 -18.76 -6.01
CA ASN A 216 -46.64 -17.93 -7.21
C ASN A 216 -47.79 -18.30 -8.15
N ASP A 217 -48.07 -17.37 -9.06
CA ASP A 217 -49.00 -17.60 -10.15
C ASP A 217 -48.53 -18.76 -11.03
N ILE A 218 -49.48 -19.58 -11.47
CA ILE A 218 -49.22 -20.76 -12.30
C ILE A 218 -49.46 -20.36 -13.75
N ASP A 219 -48.37 -20.08 -14.46
CA ASP A 219 -48.39 -19.67 -15.86
C ASP A 219 -48.42 -20.87 -16.81
N LEU A 220 -48.88 -20.60 -18.04
CA LEU A 220 -48.92 -21.59 -19.12
C LEU A 220 -47.83 -21.31 -20.15
N CYS A 221 -47.14 -22.36 -20.58
CA CYS A 221 -46.23 -22.35 -21.72
C CYS A 221 -46.73 -23.30 -22.83
N LYS A 222 -46.21 -23.14 -24.06
CA LYS A 222 -46.51 -24.03 -25.19
C LYS A 222 -45.26 -24.80 -25.59
N CYS A 223 -45.33 -26.13 -25.63
CA CYS A 223 -44.23 -26.96 -26.12
C CYS A 223 -44.05 -26.79 -27.64
N SER A 224 -42.83 -26.57 -28.12
CA SER A 224 -42.55 -26.36 -29.55
C SER A 224 -42.61 -27.64 -30.41
N GLN A 225 -42.58 -28.82 -29.79
CA GLN A 225 -42.64 -30.11 -30.51
C GLN A 225 -44.04 -30.70 -30.59
N CYS A 226 -44.77 -30.78 -29.47
CA CYS A 226 -46.12 -31.37 -29.42
C CYS A 226 -47.25 -30.35 -29.46
N GLU A 227 -46.91 -29.05 -29.43
CA GLU A 227 -47.83 -27.92 -29.45
C GLU A 227 -48.86 -27.84 -28.30
N GLN A 228 -48.73 -28.70 -27.29
CA GLN A 228 -49.61 -28.70 -26.13
C GLN A 228 -49.31 -27.51 -25.22
N LYS A 229 -50.38 -26.93 -24.66
CA LYS A 229 -50.30 -25.93 -23.59
C LYS A 229 -50.20 -26.63 -22.24
N MET A 230 -49.28 -26.20 -21.39
CA MET A 230 -48.96 -26.87 -20.13
C MET A 230 -48.65 -25.81 -19.08
N HIS A 231 -48.88 -26.12 -17.79
CA HIS A 231 -48.28 -25.31 -16.74
C HIS A 231 -46.76 -25.34 -16.86
N MET A 232 -46.09 -24.21 -16.64
CA MET A 232 -44.63 -24.08 -16.77
C MET A 232 -43.89 -25.17 -16.00
N GLU A 233 -44.29 -25.43 -14.75
CA GLU A 233 -43.67 -26.42 -13.87
C GLU A 233 -43.92 -27.86 -14.33
N CYS A 234 -45.07 -28.10 -14.98
CA CYS A 234 -45.39 -29.40 -15.59
C CYS A 234 -44.63 -29.62 -16.92
N CYS A 235 -44.17 -28.55 -17.55
CA CYS A 235 -43.34 -28.58 -18.76
C CYS A 235 -41.84 -28.73 -18.43
N GLY A 236 -41.44 -28.32 -17.23
CA GLY A 236 -40.06 -28.35 -16.73
C GLY A 236 -39.37 -26.99 -16.68
N ILE A 237 -40.15 -25.91 -16.76
CA ILE A 237 -39.73 -24.54 -16.48
C ILE A 237 -39.99 -24.30 -14.98
N ILE A 238 -38.93 -24.35 -14.18
CA ILE A 238 -39.03 -24.27 -12.72
C ILE A 238 -38.13 -23.18 -12.11
N THR A 239 -37.07 -22.76 -12.80
CA THR A 239 -36.20 -21.64 -12.38
C THR A 239 -36.65 -20.31 -13.01
N VAL A 240 -36.25 -19.20 -12.40
CA VAL A 240 -36.50 -17.83 -12.91
C VAL A 240 -35.83 -17.65 -14.27
N GLU A 241 -34.60 -18.16 -14.44
CA GLU A 241 -33.88 -18.13 -15.71
C GLU A 241 -34.65 -18.86 -16.82
N GLN A 242 -35.22 -20.02 -16.53
CA GLN A 242 -36.02 -20.76 -17.50
C GLN A 242 -37.30 -20.02 -17.89
N ARG A 243 -37.96 -19.35 -16.94
CA ARG A 243 -39.15 -18.52 -17.24
C ARG A 243 -38.80 -17.35 -18.15
N ALA A 244 -37.71 -16.65 -17.84
CA ALA A 244 -37.23 -15.57 -18.69
C ALA A 244 -36.84 -16.07 -20.10
N ALA A 245 -36.23 -17.26 -20.18
CA ALA A 245 -35.89 -17.88 -21.45
C ALA A 245 -37.13 -18.26 -22.27
N ASP A 246 -38.19 -18.78 -21.65
CA ASP A 246 -39.47 -19.05 -22.31
C ASP A 246 -40.16 -17.76 -22.79
N GLU A 247 -40.13 -16.69 -21.99
CA GLU A 247 -40.70 -15.39 -22.36
C GLU A 247 -40.03 -14.79 -23.61
N HIS A 248 -38.70 -14.90 -23.71
CA HIS A 248 -37.93 -14.34 -24.83
C HIS A 248 -37.81 -15.29 -26.03
N PHE A 249 -37.81 -16.60 -25.79
CA PHE A 249 -37.54 -17.65 -26.79
C PHE A 249 -38.50 -18.84 -26.63
N PRO A 250 -39.83 -18.63 -26.75
CA PRO A 250 -40.83 -19.68 -26.51
C PRO A 250 -40.69 -20.87 -27.47
N GLU A 251 -40.05 -20.68 -28.64
CA GLU A 251 -39.77 -21.76 -29.59
C GLU A 251 -38.78 -22.81 -29.06
N ARG A 252 -38.04 -22.50 -27.99
CA ARG A 252 -37.05 -23.41 -27.37
C ARG A 252 -37.65 -24.28 -26.27
N THR A 253 -38.88 -24.01 -25.85
CA THR A 253 -39.53 -24.73 -24.75
C THR A 253 -40.00 -26.11 -25.20
N ILE A 254 -39.43 -27.15 -24.59
CA ILE A 254 -39.73 -28.55 -24.89
C ILE A 254 -40.12 -29.26 -23.60
N CYS A 255 -41.31 -29.85 -23.57
CA CYS A 255 -41.84 -30.51 -22.38
C CYS A 255 -41.09 -31.80 -22.03
N TYR A 256 -41.23 -32.26 -20.78
CA TYR A 256 -40.64 -33.51 -20.30
C TYR A 256 -40.86 -34.71 -21.23
N SER A 257 -42.10 -34.90 -21.73
CA SER A 257 -42.40 -36.03 -22.63
C SER A 257 -41.62 -35.96 -23.95
N CYS A 258 -41.52 -34.77 -24.56
CA CYS A 258 -40.74 -34.53 -25.77
C CYS A 258 -39.21 -34.60 -25.52
N ARG A 259 -38.78 -34.43 -24.27
CA ARG A 259 -37.40 -34.69 -23.80
C ARG A 259 -37.14 -36.15 -23.43
N ASN A 260 -38.08 -37.06 -23.70
CA ASN A 260 -38.03 -38.49 -23.32
C ASN A 260 -38.02 -38.76 -21.80
N LEU A 261 -38.60 -37.86 -21.01
CA LEU A 261 -38.80 -38.01 -19.56
C LEU A 261 -40.27 -38.33 -19.30
N SER A 262 -40.62 -39.61 -19.41
CA SER A 262 -42.01 -40.07 -19.35
C SER A 262 -42.44 -40.57 -17.97
N SER A 263 -41.49 -40.86 -17.07
CA SER A 263 -41.78 -41.36 -15.72
C SER A 263 -41.56 -40.29 -14.65
N VAL A 264 -42.42 -40.26 -13.63
CA VAL A 264 -42.30 -39.36 -12.47
C VAL A 264 -40.92 -39.46 -11.79
N PRO A 265 -40.31 -40.65 -11.60
CA PRO A 265 -38.96 -40.75 -11.03
C PRO A 265 -37.86 -40.05 -11.86
N GLN A 266 -37.96 -40.08 -13.19
CA GLN A 266 -37.00 -39.38 -14.07
C GLN A 266 -37.13 -37.86 -13.93
N ILE A 267 -38.37 -37.34 -13.90
CA ILE A 267 -38.64 -35.92 -13.70
C ILE A 267 -38.17 -35.47 -12.32
N LEU A 268 -38.46 -36.26 -11.27
CA LEU A 268 -38.01 -36.00 -9.91
C LEU A 268 -36.50 -35.88 -9.79
N ASN A 269 -35.74 -36.73 -10.51
CA ASN A 269 -34.28 -36.66 -10.50
C ASN A 269 -33.75 -35.37 -11.13
N GLU A 270 -34.39 -34.90 -12.20
CA GLU A 270 -34.05 -33.61 -12.82
C GLU A 270 -34.38 -32.44 -11.89
N VAL A 271 -35.59 -32.39 -11.33
CA VAL A 271 -36.01 -31.35 -10.36
C VAL A 271 -35.09 -31.35 -9.13
N ALA A 272 -34.70 -32.52 -8.63
CA ALA A 272 -33.74 -32.64 -7.53
C ALA A 272 -32.33 -32.11 -7.88
N THR A 273 -31.95 -32.11 -9.16
CA THR A 273 -30.69 -31.52 -9.63
C THR A 273 -30.78 -30.00 -9.54
N TYR A 274 -31.87 -29.40 -10.01
CA TYR A 274 -32.10 -27.96 -9.89
C TYR A 274 -32.17 -27.48 -8.43
N VAL A 275 -32.81 -28.24 -7.52
CA VAL A 275 -32.77 -27.92 -6.07
C VAL A 275 -31.33 -27.84 -5.55
N LYS A 276 -30.46 -28.77 -5.98
CA LYS A 276 -29.06 -28.78 -5.55
C LYS A 276 -28.28 -27.59 -6.12
N GLU A 277 -28.47 -27.28 -7.39
CA GLU A 277 -27.80 -26.17 -8.08
C GLU A 277 -28.18 -24.82 -7.45
N ILE A 278 -29.49 -24.55 -7.29
CA ILE A 278 -29.96 -23.31 -6.67
C ILE A 278 -29.48 -23.19 -5.22
N ARG A 279 -29.52 -24.28 -4.45
CA ARG A 279 -28.99 -24.28 -3.07
C ARG A 279 -27.49 -23.96 -3.02
N GLN A 280 -26.70 -24.46 -3.97
CA GLN A 280 -25.28 -24.16 -4.04
C GLN A 280 -25.05 -22.66 -4.34
N ILE A 281 -25.81 -22.09 -5.27
CA ILE A 281 -25.76 -20.65 -5.59
C ILE A 281 -26.19 -19.81 -4.38
N CYS A 282 -27.26 -20.22 -3.69
CA CYS A 282 -27.75 -19.58 -2.47
C CYS A 282 -26.65 -19.54 -1.41
N SER A 283 -26.05 -20.70 -1.08
CA SER A 283 -24.98 -20.82 -0.08
C SER A 283 -23.74 -19.97 -0.43
N GLN A 284 -23.33 -19.92 -1.70
CA GLN A 284 -22.21 -19.07 -2.13
C GLN A 284 -22.53 -17.57 -2.00
N THR A 285 -23.79 -17.21 -2.25
CA THR A 285 -24.26 -15.82 -2.14
C THR A 285 -24.37 -15.40 -0.67
N GLU A 286 -24.88 -16.28 0.21
CA GLU A 286 -24.90 -16.08 1.67
C GLU A 286 -23.50 -15.79 2.22
N GLU A 287 -22.50 -16.61 1.84
CA GLU A 287 -21.09 -16.40 2.24
C GLU A 287 -20.56 -15.04 1.77
N THR A 288 -20.87 -14.65 0.52
CA THR A 288 -20.45 -13.37 -0.05
C THR A 288 -21.09 -12.19 0.69
N VAL A 289 -22.39 -12.25 0.99
CA VAL A 289 -23.12 -11.21 1.74
C VAL A 289 -22.55 -11.09 3.16
N ALA A 290 -22.30 -12.22 3.84
CA ALA A 290 -21.71 -12.23 5.16
C ALA A 290 -20.30 -11.58 5.17
N GLN A 291 -19.47 -11.90 4.17
CA GLN A 291 -18.14 -11.31 4.01
C GLN A 291 -18.19 -9.80 3.73
N LEU A 292 -19.10 -9.34 2.86
CA LEU A 292 -19.28 -7.92 2.56
C LEU A 292 -19.84 -7.14 3.76
N SER A 293 -20.78 -7.71 4.49
CA SER A 293 -21.32 -7.13 5.74
C SER A 293 -20.21 -6.87 6.75
N LYS A 294 -19.39 -7.89 7.01
CA LYS A 294 -18.24 -7.78 7.92
C LYS A 294 -17.18 -6.81 7.41
N SER A 295 -16.92 -6.80 6.10
CA SER A 295 -16.01 -5.83 5.46
C SER A 295 -16.47 -4.38 5.68
N LEU A 296 -17.77 -4.12 5.49
CA LEU A 296 -18.36 -2.80 5.68
C LEU A 296 -18.29 -2.34 7.14
N GLN A 297 -18.55 -3.25 8.08
CA GLN A 297 -18.38 -3.00 9.51
C GLN A 297 -16.91 -2.64 9.81
N ASN A 298 -15.95 -3.46 9.37
CA ASN A 298 -14.53 -3.23 9.60
C ASN A 298 -13.99 -1.93 8.96
N ALA A 299 -14.53 -1.51 7.82
CA ALA A 299 -14.10 -0.29 7.13
C ALA A 299 -14.58 0.98 7.85
N THR A 300 -15.74 0.90 8.51
CA THR A 300 -16.38 2.01 9.21
C THR A 300 -15.95 2.10 10.67
N ASP A 301 -15.64 0.98 11.29
CA ASP A 301 -15.15 0.90 12.67
C ASP A 301 -13.67 1.31 12.77
N LYS A 302 -13.37 2.20 13.72
CA LYS A 302 -11.99 2.61 14.02
C LYS A 302 -11.27 1.60 14.92
N GLU A 303 -12.03 0.76 15.63
CA GLU A 303 -11.53 -0.26 16.55
C GLU A 303 -11.57 -1.66 15.95
N ALA A 304 -11.81 -1.77 14.63
CA ALA A 304 -11.79 -3.02 13.92
C ALA A 304 -10.52 -3.84 14.25
N GLU A 305 -10.70 -5.14 14.48
CA GLU A 305 -9.58 -6.02 14.82
C GLU A 305 -8.63 -6.15 13.63
N ARG A 306 -7.36 -5.80 13.84
CA ARG A 306 -6.30 -5.83 12.82
C ARG A 306 -5.12 -6.64 13.34
N PRO A 307 -5.24 -7.97 13.47
CA PRO A 307 -4.28 -8.78 14.20
C PRO A 307 -2.88 -8.74 13.60
N VAL A 308 -2.73 -8.76 12.28
CA VAL A 308 -1.41 -8.71 11.61
C VAL A 308 -0.80 -7.32 11.76
N THR A 309 -1.58 -6.27 11.57
CA THR A 309 -1.12 -4.89 11.78
C THR A 309 -0.71 -4.65 13.23
N GLN A 310 -1.50 -5.11 14.19
CA GLN A 310 -1.20 -5.02 15.63
C GLN A 310 0.04 -5.84 16.00
N ALA A 311 0.23 -7.03 15.39
CA ALA A 311 1.44 -7.84 15.57
C ALA A 311 2.69 -7.11 15.02
N LEU A 312 2.58 -6.47 13.86
CA LEU A 312 3.65 -5.65 13.30
C LEU A 312 3.99 -4.48 14.22
N GLU A 313 2.98 -3.74 14.70
CA GLU A 313 3.18 -2.65 15.66
C GLU A 313 3.85 -3.15 16.95
N ARG A 314 3.44 -4.31 17.47
CA ARG A 314 4.06 -4.93 18.65
C ARG A 314 5.53 -5.24 18.40
N VAL A 315 5.87 -5.89 17.28
CA VAL A 315 7.27 -6.19 16.96
C VAL A 315 8.09 -4.89 16.86
N LEU A 316 7.61 -3.89 16.14
CA LEU A 316 8.33 -2.63 15.92
C LEU A 316 8.52 -1.84 17.23
N TYR A 317 7.45 -1.60 17.97
CA TYR A 317 7.46 -0.64 19.08
C TYR A 317 7.73 -1.30 20.44
N HIS A 318 7.29 -2.54 20.65
CA HIS A 318 7.47 -3.22 21.92
C HIS A 318 8.72 -4.11 21.92
N ASP A 319 8.83 -5.03 20.97
CA ASP A 319 9.92 -6.03 20.98
C ASP A 319 11.25 -5.41 20.53
N LEU A 320 11.19 -4.59 19.47
CA LEU A 320 12.32 -3.83 18.96
C LEU A 320 12.44 -2.44 19.60
N LYS A 321 11.58 -2.07 20.56
CA LYS A 321 11.70 -0.87 21.40
C LYS A 321 12.01 0.42 20.61
N THR A 322 11.38 0.58 19.45
CA THR A 322 11.52 1.82 18.66
C THR A 322 10.56 2.89 19.17
N ILE A 323 10.88 4.16 18.91
CA ILE A 323 10.06 5.27 19.41
C ILE A 323 8.92 5.54 18.44
N ARG A 324 7.67 5.38 18.91
CA ARG A 324 6.48 5.80 18.17
C ARG A 324 6.44 7.33 18.10
N LYS A 325 6.78 7.90 16.94
CA LYS A 325 6.43 9.30 16.64
C LYS A 325 4.99 9.33 16.11
N SER A 326 4.27 10.43 16.38
CA SER A 326 2.80 10.56 16.28
C SER A 326 2.15 9.85 15.08
N TYR A 327 0.98 9.26 15.37
CA TYR A 327 0.08 8.51 14.49
C TYR A 327 -0.14 9.21 13.14
N HIS A 328 -0.05 8.46 12.03
CA HIS A 328 -0.24 8.89 10.63
C HIS A 328 0.87 9.75 9.98
N GLY A 329 2.15 9.50 10.28
CA GLY A 329 3.25 10.05 9.46
C GLY A 329 4.62 10.27 10.14
N GLY A 330 4.83 9.77 11.35
CA GLY A 330 6.05 10.04 12.13
C GLY A 330 7.21 9.08 11.90
N ARG A 331 8.19 9.50 11.11
CA ARG A 331 9.44 8.81 10.74
C ARG A 331 10.22 8.23 11.92
N PHE A 332 10.68 6.98 11.80
CA PHE A 332 11.74 6.42 12.65
C PHE A 332 12.96 7.35 12.63
N ASN A 333 13.59 7.56 13.79
CA ASN A 333 14.84 8.31 13.83
C ASN A 333 16.00 7.45 13.29
N GLY A 334 17.16 8.07 13.10
CA GLY A 334 18.33 7.38 12.57
C GLY A 334 18.76 6.12 13.34
N ASN A 335 18.68 6.14 14.67
CA ASN A 335 19.03 4.99 15.51
C ASN A 335 18.00 3.87 15.38
N ASP A 336 16.71 4.21 15.35
CA ASP A 336 15.63 3.25 15.15
C ASP A 336 15.74 2.62 13.75
N THR A 337 15.96 3.42 12.70
CA THR A 337 16.18 2.91 11.33
C THR A 337 17.38 1.96 11.30
N LYS A 338 18.50 2.30 11.92
CA LYS A 338 19.68 1.42 12.00
C LYS A 338 19.37 0.11 12.70
N LYS A 339 18.60 0.16 13.78
CA LYS A 339 18.20 -1.01 14.54
C LYS A 339 17.29 -1.92 13.71
N LEU A 340 16.27 -1.36 13.08
CA LEU A 340 15.30 -2.10 12.28
C LEU A 340 15.91 -2.77 11.04
N LEU A 341 16.98 -2.19 10.48
CA LEU A 341 17.74 -2.73 9.35
C LEU A 341 18.82 -3.76 9.75
N SER A 342 18.91 -4.15 11.02
CA SER A 342 19.77 -5.27 11.43
C SER A 342 19.17 -6.62 11.05
N SER A 343 19.99 -7.61 10.67
CA SER A 343 19.52 -8.93 10.27
C SER A 343 18.62 -9.61 11.32
N GLU A 344 18.91 -9.43 12.61
CA GLU A 344 18.07 -9.94 13.70
C GLU A 344 16.68 -9.28 13.71
N SER A 345 16.62 -7.96 13.53
CA SER A 345 15.37 -7.21 13.52
C SER A 345 14.54 -7.49 12.27
N ILE A 346 15.20 -7.60 11.11
CA ILE A 346 14.57 -7.99 9.85
C ILE A 346 13.90 -9.36 10.00
N GLY A 347 14.59 -10.34 10.59
CA GLY A 347 14.02 -11.67 10.86
C GLY A 347 12.75 -11.60 11.72
N LYS A 348 12.76 -10.79 12.78
CA LYS A 348 11.58 -10.58 13.65
C LYS A 348 10.41 -9.91 12.91
N ILE A 349 10.69 -8.90 12.08
CA ILE A 349 9.67 -8.16 11.32
C ILE A 349 9.03 -9.07 10.27
N VAL A 350 9.85 -9.80 9.50
CA VAL A 350 9.36 -10.68 8.43
C VAL A 350 8.57 -11.86 9.01
N ALA A 351 8.91 -12.35 10.21
CA ALA A 351 8.19 -13.42 10.90
C ALA A 351 6.74 -13.09 11.29
N VAL A 352 6.33 -11.81 11.23
CA VAL A 352 4.94 -11.40 11.43
C VAL A 352 4.03 -11.89 10.30
N PHE A 353 4.59 -12.08 9.11
CA PHE A 353 3.82 -12.36 7.90
C PHE A 353 3.89 -13.86 7.53
N PRO A 354 2.86 -14.38 6.83
CA PRO A 354 2.92 -15.72 6.26
C PRO A 354 4.10 -15.87 5.29
N PRO A 355 4.87 -16.97 5.35
CA PRO A 355 5.97 -17.20 4.43
C PRO A 355 5.49 -17.23 2.97
N CYS A 356 5.91 -16.24 2.20
CA CYS A 356 5.61 -16.14 0.78
C CYS A 356 6.70 -15.33 0.06
N GLU A 357 6.66 -15.32 -1.28
CA GLU A 357 7.59 -14.56 -2.10
C GLU A 357 7.67 -13.09 -1.64
N LYS A 358 6.53 -12.41 -1.51
CA LYS A 358 6.44 -11.00 -1.06
C LYS A 358 7.14 -10.70 0.27
N THR A 359 7.19 -11.67 1.18
CA THR A 359 7.91 -11.49 2.47
C THR A 359 9.42 -11.64 2.34
N ASN A 360 9.90 -12.52 1.45
CA ASN A 360 11.31 -12.59 1.07
C ASN A 360 11.69 -11.31 0.33
N GLU A 361 10.78 -10.79 -0.47
CA GLU A 361 11.00 -9.57 -1.20
C GLU A 361 11.19 -8.34 -0.27
N MET A 362 10.38 -8.20 0.76
CA MET A 362 10.58 -7.15 1.75
C MET A 362 11.91 -7.30 2.48
N ARG A 363 12.32 -8.55 2.75
CA ARG A 363 13.60 -8.87 3.38
C ARG A 363 14.79 -8.39 2.57
N ASP A 364 14.86 -8.71 1.27
CA ASP A 364 16.04 -8.35 0.47
C ASP A 364 16.21 -6.82 0.36
N ILE A 365 15.10 -6.07 0.27
CA ILE A 365 15.14 -4.60 0.25
C ILE A 365 15.70 -4.06 1.57
N MET A 366 15.25 -4.63 2.70
CA MET A 366 15.73 -4.23 4.02
C MET A 366 17.22 -4.58 4.22
N GLU A 367 17.64 -5.78 3.81
CA GLU A 367 19.04 -6.20 3.90
C GLU A 367 19.95 -5.33 3.04
N SER A 368 19.55 -5.07 1.79
CA SER A 368 20.26 -4.17 0.87
C SER A 368 20.40 -2.76 1.45
N LEU A 369 19.30 -2.20 1.98
CA LEU A 369 19.33 -0.89 2.62
C LEU A 369 20.16 -0.87 3.91
N GLY A 370 20.17 -1.97 4.68
CA GLY A 370 21.01 -2.14 5.86
C GLY A 370 22.50 -2.15 5.53
N VAL A 371 22.89 -2.81 4.43
CA VAL A 371 24.26 -2.77 3.90
C VAL A 371 24.64 -1.34 3.50
N ILE A 372 23.81 -0.65 2.71
CA ILE A 372 24.03 0.76 2.32
C ILE A 372 24.19 1.66 3.56
N MET A 373 23.33 1.48 4.56
CA MET A 373 23.39 2.27 5.79
C MET A 373 24.72 2.07 6.55
N SER A 374 25.33 0.89 6.49
CA SER A 374 26.60 0.62 7.17
C SER A 374 27.76 1.50 6.68
N PHE A 375 27.70 1.98 5.43
CA PHE A 375 28.70 2.89 4.85
C PHE A 375 28.53 4.36 5.29
N SER A 376 27.45 4.69 6.00
CA SER A 376 27.25 6.02 6.60
C SER A 376 28.10 6.26 7.87
N ALA A 377 28.91 5.29 8.29
CA ALA A 377 29.81 5.41 9.43
C ALA A 377 30.93 6.43 9.17
N ALA A 378 31.37 7.13 10.22
CA ALA A 378 32.41 8.15 10.16
C ALA A 378 33.82 7.54 10.01
N ARG A 379 34.15 7.11 8.79
CA ARG A 379 35.45 6.51 8.42
C ARG A 379 35.79 6.73 6.95
N ILE A 380 37.04 6.46 6.60
CA ILE A 380 37.51 6.37 5.22
C ILE A 380 37.17 4.99 4.67
N LEU A 381 36.77 4.94 3.40
CA LEU A 381 36.43 3.74 2.64
C LEU A 381 37.58 3.39 1.68
N ASP A 382 37.92 2.12 1.61
CA ASP A 382 38.86 1.62 0.60
C ASP A 382 38.18 1.38 -0.77
N GLU A 383 38.96 1.05 -1.80
CA GLU A 383 38.43 0.87 -3.16
C GLU A 383 37.43 -0.30 -3.27
N GLY A 384 37.67 -1.41 -2.56
CA GLY A 384 36.76 -2.57 -2.57
C GLY A 384 35.46 -2.28 -1.83
N GLU A 385 35.52 -1.48 -0.76
CA GLU A 385 34.35 -0.97 -0.05
C GLU A 385 33.52 -0.01 -0.91
N ILE A 386 34.15 0.86 -1.68
CA ILE A 386 33.48 1.76 -2.62
C ILE A 386 32.80 0.96 -3.74
N GLU A 387 33.48 -0.02 -4.31
CA GLU A 387 32.90 -0.92 -5.32
C GLU A 387 31.69 -1.67 -4.75
N ARG A 388 31.82 -2.25 -3.55
CA ARG A 388 30.71 -2.92 -2.86
C ARG A 388 29.53 -1.98 -2.63
N PHE A 389 29.77 -0.75 -2.19
CA PHE A 389 28.71 0.25 -2.03
C PHE A 389 27.99 0.52 -3.36
N SER A 390 28.73 0.73 -4.44
CA SER A 390 28.19 0.98 -5.77
C SER A 390 27.32 -0.18 -6.27
N LEU A 391 27.79 -1.42 -6.10
CA LEU A 391 27.02 -2.63 -6.45
C LEU A 391 25.74 -2.74 -5.62
N GLU A 392 25.79 -2.41 -4.32
CA GLU A 392 24.62 -2.48 -3.46
C GLU A 392 23.58 -1.41 -3.81
N VAL A 393 24.00 -0.20 -4.17
CA VAL A 393 23.10 0.86 -4.67
C VAL A 393 22.38 0.42 -5.95
N ILE A 394 23.11 -0.25 -6.86
CA ILE A 394 22.53 -0.83 -8.08
C ILE A 394 21.56 -1.95 -7.74
N ASN A 395 21.93 -2.86 -6.83
CA ASN A 395 21.07 -3.94 -6.35
C ASN A 395 19.76 -3.40 -5.76
N LEU A 396 19.83 -2.43 -4.85
CA LEU A 396 18.65 -1.78 -4.27
C LEU A 396 17.73 -1.21 -5.36
N ALA A 397 18.31 -0.53 -6.37
CA ALA A 397 17.52 0.03 -7.46
C ALA A 397 16.79 -1.05 -8.27
N TYR A 398 17.44 -2.18 -8.55
CA TYR A 398 16.81 -3.31 -9.23
C TYR A 398 15.69 -3.93 -8.39
N LEU A 399 15.92 -4.17 -7.10
CA LEU A 399 14.91 -4.71 -6.18
C LEU A 399 13.68 -3.80 -6.09
N LEU A 400 13.88 -2.48 -5.99
CA LEU A 400 12.79 -1.52 -5.96
C LEU A 400 12.05 -1.43 -7.29
N LYS A 401 12.78 -1.46 -8.41
CA LYS A 401 12.20 -1.39 -9.76
C LYS A 401 11.36 -2.61 -10.11
N SER A 402 11.81 -3.81 -9.75
CA SER A 402 11.07 -5.04 -10.01
C SER A 402 9.80 -5.14 -9.16
N ARG A 403 9.87 -4.71 -7.90
CA ARG A 403 8.79 -4.93 -6.91
C ARG A 403 7.77 -3.82 -6.86
N TYR A 404 8.21 -2.58 -7.08
CA TYR A 404 7.37 -1.39 -6.98
C TYR A 404 7.45 -0.54 -8.25
N PRO A 405 7.23 -1.09 -9.46
CA PRO A 405 7.44 -0.36 -10.72
C PRO A 405 6.58 0.90 -10.84
N ASN A 406 5.40 0.92 -10.21
CA ASN A 406 4.47 2.04 -10.25
C ASN A 406 4.71 3.07 -9.14
N GLU A 407 5.57 2.77 -8.16
CA GLU A 407 5.89 3.70 -7.09
C GLU A 407 6.78 4.84 -7.60
N THR A 408 6.55 6.02 -7.04
CA THR A 408 7.26 7.24 -7.46
C THR A 408 8.68 7.29 -6.90
N VAL A 409 9.64 7.76 -7.69
CA VAL A 409 11.03 7.98 -7.23
C VAL A 409 11.07 9.19 -6.29
N SER A 410 11.42 8.98 -5.02
CA SER A 410 11.56 10.09 -4.07
C SER A 410 12.86 10.88 -4.34
N PRO A 411 12.92 12.18 -4.00
CA PRO A 411 14.15 12.97 -4.14
C PRO A 411 15.35 12.33 -3.41
N LYS A 412 15.10 11.75 -2.23
CA LYS A 412 16.13 11.06 -1.44
C LYS A 412 16.63 9.79 -2.11
N LEU A 413 15.74 8.99 -2.69
CA LEU A 413 16.15 7.83 -3.48
C LEU A 413 16.95 8.28 -4.71
N HIS A 414 16.50 9.30 -5.43
CA HIS A 414 17.27 9.83 -6.56
C HIS A 414 18.69 10.25 -6.15
N VAL A 415 18.83 10.94 -5.01
CA VAL A 415 20.14 11.33 -4.46
C VAL A 415 21.00 10.12 -4.11
N LEU A 416 20.41 9.10 -3.47
CA LEU A 416 21.11 7.85 -3.18
C LEU A 416 21.66 7.21 -4.46
N LEU A 417 20.80 7.06 -5.48
CA LEU A 417 21.13 6.32 -6.69
C LEU A 417 22.10 7.05 -7.62
N ASN A 418 22.15 8.39 -7.59
CA ASN A 418 22.86 9.18 -8.60
C ASN A 418 23.98 10.05 -8.05
N HIS A 419 23.94 10.42 -6.77
CA HIS A 419 24.84 11.44 -6.21
C HIS A 419 25.68 10.94 -5.05
N VAL A 420 25.27 9.89 -4.33
CA VAL A 420 26.06 9.36 -3.21
C VAL A 420 27.30 8.61 -3.70
N THR A 421 27.17 7.73 -4.71
CA THR A 421 28.33 7.01 -5.26
C THR A 421 29.42 7.96 -5.77
N PRO A 422 29.14 8.95 -6.64
CA PRO A 422 30.15 9.92 -7.08
C PRO A 422 30.77 10.72 -5.93
N TYR A 423 29.99 11.02 -4.89
CA TYR A 423 30.49 11.70 -3.70
C TYR A 423 31.49 10.83 -2.94
N ILE A 424 31.14 9.56 -2.70
CA ILE A 424 32.02 8.60 -2.02
C ILE A 424 33.29 8.34 -2.83
N GLU A 425 33.19 8.18 -4.15
CA GLU A 425 34.36 7.98 -5.02
C GLU A 425 35.36 9.12 -4.90
N ARG A 426 34.85 10.36 -4.79
CA ARG A 426 35.64 11.58 -4.68
C ARG A 426 36.26 11.79 -3.31
N PHE A 427 35.48 11.61 -2.24
CA PHE A 427 35.91 11.98 -0.87
C PHE A 427 36.29 10.78 -0.01
N LYS A 428 36.13 9.56 -0.53
CA LYS A 428 36.43 8.29 0.14
C LYS A 428 35.70 8.14 1.48
N SER A 429 34.57 8.83 1.66
CA SER A 429 33.73 8.75 2.86
C SER A 429 32.34 9.31 2.57
N TRP A 430 31.34 8.78 3.29
CA TRP A 430 30.01 9.38 3.40
C TRP A 430 29.71 9.90 4.81
N GLY A 431 30.31 9.28 5.83
CA GLY A 431 29.94 9.48 7.22
C GLY A 431 30.79 10.49 8.02
N ILE A 432 32.04 10.77 7.61
CA ILE A 432 32.96 11.62 8.41
C ILE A 432 32.39 13.01 8.65
N THR A 433 31.69 13.55 7.66
CA THR A 433 31.07 14.87 7.70
C THR A 433 29.54 14.79 7.77
N SER A 434 29.00 13.68 8.28
CA SER A 434 27.56 13.43 8.33
C SER A 434 26.83 14.28 9.37
N GLU A 435 25.50 14.28 9.24
CA GLU A 435 24.53 14.98 10.10
C GLU A 435 24.45 14.43 11.54
N GLN A 436 25.07 13.27 11.82
CA GLN A 436 24.99 12.62 13.13
C GLN A 436 25.52 13.49 14.27
N SER A 437 26.59 14.24 14.01
CA SER A 437 27.16 15.18 14.98
C SER A 437 26.20 16.36 15.26
N ILE A 438 25.47 16.79 14.24
CA ILE A 438 24.46 17.85 14.33
C ILE A 438 23.28 17.37 15.18
N GLU A 439 22.79 16.14 14.98
CA GLU A 439 21.71 15.55 15.78
C GLU A 439 22.09 15.46 17.28
N HIS A 440 23.35 15.08 17.58
CA HIS A 440 23.84 15.12 18.95
C HIS A 440 23.81 16.54 19.52
N LEU A 441 24.27 17.53 18.76
CA LEU A 441 24.24 18.94 19.16
C LEU A 441 22.81 19.46 19.34
N HIS A 442 21.85 19.04 18.51
CA HIS A 442 20.43 19.41 18.62
C HIS A 442 19.83 18.99 19.97
N SER A 443 20.20 17.81 20.48
CA SER A 443 19.75 17.34 21.79
C SER A 443 20.25 18.24 22.92
N VAL A 444 21.51 18.68 22.82
CA VAL A 444 22.15 19.61 23.77
C VAL A 444 21.50 20.98 23.68
N PHE A 445 21.29 21.49 22.47
CA PHE A 445 20.65 22.76 22.21
C PHE A 445 19.23 22.80 22.78
N SER A 446 18.41 21.79 22.48
CA SER A 446 17.03 21.68 22.97
C SER A 446 16.95 21.67 24.51
N ARG A 447 17.93 21.03 25.17
CA ARG A 447 18.05 21.07 26.63
C ARG A 447 18.37 22.48 27.13
N LEU A 448 19.37 23.13 26.54
CA LEU A 448 19.74 24.50 26.91
C LEU A 448 18.61 25.49 26.65
N GLU A 449 17.86 25.30 25.57
CA GLU A 449 16.69 26.10 25.26
C GLU A 449 15.63 25.96 26.37
N ARG A 450 15.35 24.74 26.86
CA ARG A 450 14.45 24.53 28.01
C ARG A 450 14.99 25.15 29.30
N GLU A 451 16.27 24.95 29.59
CA GLU A 451 16.93 25.50 30.80
C GLU A 451 16.92 27.04 30.82
N THR A 452 16.97 27.68 29.65
CA THR A 452 16.98 29.14 29.50
C THR A 452 15.62 29.73 29.17
N LEU A 453 14.54 28.95 29.24
CA LEU A 453 13.18 29.37 28.85
C LEU A 453 12.66 30.57 29.65
N THR A 454 13.12 30.73 30.88
CA THR A 454 12.74 31.84 31.78
C THR A 454 13.35 33.19 31.36
N ILE A 455 14.34 33.18 30.46
CA ILE A 455 14.99 34.39 29.94
C ILE A 455 14.14 34.96 28.81
N LYS A 456 13.41 36.04 29.11
CA LYS A 456 12.46 36.67 28.18
C LYS A 456 13.11 37.36 26.99
N ASP A 457 14.33 37.88 27.14
CA ASP A 457 15.08 38.50 26.04
C ASP A 457 15.67 37.43 25.11
N PRO A 458 15.21 37.32 23.85
CA PRO A 458 15.68 36.29 22.93
C PRO A 458 17.17 36.44 22.59
N ILE A 459 17.69 37.67 22.49
CA ILE A 459 19.10 37.90 22.14
C ILE A 459 19.98 37.43 23.29
N LEU A 460 19.66 37.81 24.52
CA LEU A 460 20.37 37.36 25.71
C LEU A 460 20.29 35.84 25.86
N ARG A 461 19.12 35.25 25.66
CA ARG A 461 18.90 33.80 25.73
C ARG A 461 19.81 33.05 24.77
N TYR A 462 19.81 33.39 23.49
CA TYR A 462 20.66 32.73 22.50
C TYR A 462 22.15 33.02 22.70
N ARG A 463 22.54 34.20 23.21
CA ARG A 463 23.93 34.47 23.62
C ARG A 463 24.39 33.53 24.73
N ILE A 464 23.55 33.25 25.72
CA ILE A 464 23.86 32.31 26.81
C ILE A 464 24.00 30.89 26.28
N ILE A 465 23.07 30.45 25.42
CA ILE A 465 23.13 29.13 24.77
C ILE A 465 24.44 29.00 23.98
N LEU A 466 24.75 29.98 23.11
CA LEU A 466 25.99 30.00 22.33
C LEU A 466 27.23 29.95 23.23
N ARG A 467 27.27 30.77 24.28
CA ARG A 467 28.39 30.77 25.23
C ARG A 467 28.58 29.39 25.87
N HIS A 468 27.50 28.73 26.27
CA HIS A 468 27.56 27.39 26.85
C HIS A 468 28.12 26.37 25.83
N LEU A 469 27.66 26.41 24.58
CA LEU A 469 28.16 25.54 23.52
C LEU A 469 29.63 25.80 23.21
N THR A 470 30.07 27.06 23.17
CA THR A 470 31.48 27.42 22.98
C THR A 470 32.36 26.91 24.11
N ILE A 471 31.93 27.05 25.38
CA ILE A 471 32.67 26.53 26.53
C ILE A 471 32.75 25.01 26.47
N ARG A 472 31.64 24.34 26.14
CA ARG A 472 31.61 22.88 26.01
C ARG A 472 32.59 22.39 24.94
N ASN A 473 32.61 23.03 23.77
CA ASN A 473 33.57 22.71 22.71
C ASN A 473 35.01 22.95 23.18
N PHE A 474 35.29 24.09 23.82
CA PHE A 474 36.62 24.38 24.34
C PHE A 474 37.10 23.34 25.35
N VAL A 475 36.24 22.93 26.30
CA VAL A 475 36.56 21.89 27.29
C VAL A 475 36.81 20.56 26.60
N HIS A 476 35.99 20.16 25.63
CA HIS A 476 36.18 18.92 24.88
C HIS A 476 37.52 18.90 24.13
N ASP A 477 37.88 20.00 23.46
CA ASP A 477 39.12 20.11 22.68
C ASP A 477 40.39 20.21 23.55
N THR A 478 40.26 20.67 24.80
CA THR A 478 41.40 20.84 25.72
C THR A 478 41.55 19.72 26.74
N ALA A 479 40.46 19.05 27.14
CA ALA A 479 40.49 17.95 28.10
C ALA A 479 41.16 16.67 27.56
N HIS A 480 41.32 16.52 26.24
CA HIS A 480 42.11 15.43 25.65
C HIS A 480 43.62 15.75 25.53
N LYS A 481 44.05 16.93 25.97
CA LYS A 481 45.47 17.37 25.96
C LYS A 481 46.09 17.49 27.36
N LEU A 482 45.34 17.16 28.41
CA LEU A 482 45.80 16.94 29.78
C LEU A 482 45.78 15.44 30.06
#